data_AF-A0A8T0MST2-F1
#
_entry.id   AF-A0A8T0MST2-F1
#
_cell.length_a   1.000
_cell.length_b   1.000
_cell.length_c   1.000
_cell.angle_alpha   90.00
_cell.angle_beta   90.00
_cell.angle_gamma   90.00
#
_symmetry.space_group_name_H-M   'P 1'
#
loop_
_entity.id
_entity.type
_entity.pdbx_description
1 polymer ?
#
loop_
_entity_poly.entity_id
_entity_poly.type
_entity_poly.pdbx_seq_one_letter_code
_entity_poly.pdbx_strand_id
1 'polypeptide(L)'
;MKRWETRCKRCVLELFYDGEGNLLDEKPKDPREVAMRKKISESRNKFEDIIQMAKTSEQGMDFLYSSLSNLVEPLQKITPATRVDKQEEYESFLGNRIPTEVDIHPPNDIRSKGRSKRIRRSKDKEPKKRKCRKCKQLVDHDARNCPNNVL
;
A
#
# COMPACT_ATOMS: atom_id res chain seq x y z
N MET A 1 28.29 -18.17 37.87
CA MET A 1 27.37 -17.70 36.81
C MET A 1 27.77 -16.31 36.35
N LYS A 2 28.49 -16.17 35.23
CA LYS A 2 28.85 -14.88 34.60
C LYS A 2 28.66 -14.97 33.08
N ARG A 3 27.44 -15.31 32.62
CA ARG A 3 27.19 -15.69 31.22
C ARG A 3 26.56 -14.58 30.37
N TRP A 4 26.48 -13.32 30.83
CA TRP A 4 25.72 -12.30 30.07
C TRP A 4 26.22 -10.84 30.19
N GLU A 5 27.40 -10.58 30.74
CA GLU A 5 27.97 -9.21 30.76
C GLU A 5 28.72 -8.85 29.47
N THR A 6 28.48 -9.54 28.36
CA THR A 6 28.93 -9.03 27.06
C THR A 6 27.93 -7.97 26.62
N ARG A 7 28.28 -6.70 26.82
CA ARG A 7 27.48 -5.54 26.39
C ARG A 7 27.25 -5.65 24.88
N CYS A 8 26.11 -6.22 24.49
CA CYS A 8 25.79 -6.51 23.11
C CYS A 8 25.81 -5.21 22.30
N LYS A 9 26.65 -5.13 21.25
CA LYS A 9 26.73 -3.94 20.38
C LYS A 9 25.35 -3.54 19.84
N ARG A 10 24.49 -4.52 19.53
CA ARG A 10 23.09 -4.32 19.12
C ARG A 10 22.25 -3.54 20.13
N CYS A 11 22.57 -3.61 21.43
CA CYS A 11 21.82 -2.91 22.48
C CYS A 11 22.15 -1.42 22.56
N VAL A 12 23.33 -1.00 22.09
CA VAL A 12 23.84 0.37 22.21
C VAL A 12 24.07 1.07 20.87
N LEU A 13 24.17 0.31 19.79
CA LEU A 13 24.36 0.80 18.43
C LEU A 13 23.16 0.40 17.57
N GLU A 14 22.73 1.33 16.74
CA GLU A 14 21.84 1.10 15.61
C GLU A 14 22.71 0.69 14.43
N LEU A 15 22.39 -0.47 13.86
CA LEU A 15 23.21 -1.10 12.81
C LEU A 15 22.40 -1.07 11.51
N PHE A 16 22.98 -0.45 10.48
CA PHE A 16 22.38 -0.38 9.14
C PHE A 16 23.07 -1.39 8.24
N TYR A 17 22.27 -2.18 7.51
CA TYR A 17 22.77 -3.21 6.61
C TYR A 17 22.33 -2.93 5.17
N ASP A 18 23.12 -3.34 4.18
CA ASP A 18 22.70 -3.36 2.79
C ASP A 18 21.78 -4.56 2.47
N GLY A 19 21.32 -4.66 1.23
CA GLY A 19 20.48 -5.77 0.77
C GLY A 19 21.20 -7.14 0.74
N GLU A 20 22.53 -7.16 0.86
CA GLU A 20 23.36 -8.36 0.90
C GLU A 20 23.70 -8.78 2.34
N GLY A 21 23.33 -7.97 3.34
CA GLY A 21 23.57 -8.21 4.76
C GLY A 21 24.91 -7.69 5.27
N ASN A 22 25.64 -6.89 4.50
CA ASN A 22 26.87 -6.23 4.93
C ASN A 22 26.54 -5.00 5.79
N LEU A 23 27.33 -4.75 6.83
CA LEU A 23 27.17 -3.61 7.73
C LEU A 23 27.63 -2.31 7.03
N LEU A 24 26.73 -1.36 6.85
CA LEU A 24 26.98 -0.07 6.22
C LEU A 24 27.37 1.02 7.23
N ASP A 25 26.64 1.12 8.34
CA ASP A 25 26.85 2.18 9.33
C ASP A 25 26.49 1.72 10.75
N GLU A 26 27.18 2.29 11.74
CA GLU A 26 26.92 2.10 13.17
C GLU A 26 26.70 3.45 13.84
N LYS A 27 25.45 3.74 14.23
CA LYS A 27 25.11 4.96 14.96
C LYS A 27 24.88 4.66 16.44
N PRO A 28 25.41 5.47 17.38
CA PRO A 28 25.05 5.34 18.80
C PRO A 28 23.54 5.54 18.98
N LYS A 29 22.87 4.58 19.63
CA LYS A 29 21.48 4.76 20.05
C LYS A 29 21.39 5.84 21.11
N ASP A 30 20.29 6.58 21.09
CA ASP A 30 20.05 7.61 22.10
C ASP A 30 20.15 7.02 23.52
N PRO A 31 20.99 7.59 24.42
CA PRO A 31 21.19 7.06 25.76
C PRO A 31 19.90 6.95 26.58
N ARG A 32 18.92 7.86 26.38
CA ARG A 32 17.64 7.79 27.09
C ARG A 32 16.82 6.62 26.59
N GLU A 33 16.77 6.41 25.28
CA GLU A 33 16.04 5.28 24.69
C GLU A 33 16.63 3.93 25.14
N VAL A 34 17.95 3.78 25.16
CA VAL A 34 18.62 2.56 25.65
C VAL A 34 18.30 2.32 27.13
N ALA A 35 18.33 3.37 27.95
CA ALA A 35 17.98 3.27 29.37
C ALA A 35 16.51 2.87 29.56
N MET A 36 15.59 3.40 28.76
CA MET A 36 14.18 3.02 28.78
C MET A 36 13.98 1.55 28.37
N ARG A 37 14.62 1.11 27.29
CA ARG A 37 14.60 -0.31 26.87
C ARG A 37 15.11 -1.24 27.97
N LYS A 38 16.18 -0.85 28.67
CA LYS A 38 16.70 -1.61 29.81
C LYS A 38 15.68 -1.72 30.95
N LYS A 39 15.05 -0.59 31.34
CA LYS A 39 13.98 -0.59 32.36
C LYS A 39 12.80 -1.49 31.98
N ILE A 40 12.41 -1.50 30.70
CA ILE A 40 11.34 -2.38 30.20
C ILE A 40 11.74 -3.85 30.40
N SER A 41 12.93 -4.24 29.98
CA SER A 41 13.42 -5.62 30.13
C SER A 41 13.49 -6.05 31.60
N GLU A 42 14.05 -5.21 32.47
CA GLU A 42 14.13 -5.49 33.91
C GLU A 42 12.74 -5.63 34.55
N SER A 43 11.79 -4.78 34.15
CA SER A 43 10.41 -4.84 34.64
C SER A 43 9.70 -6.11 34.19
N ARG A 44 9.85 -6.51 32.92
CA ARG A 44 9.29 -7.77 32.39
C ARG A 44 9.80 -8.98 33.14
N ASN A 45 11.11 -9.06 33.37
CA ASN A 45 11.70 -10.17 34.11
C ASN A 45 11.14 -10.26 35.52
N LYS A 46 11.03 -9.14 36.23
CA LYS A 46 10.43 -9.11 37.58
C LYS A 46 8.97 -9.53 37.58
N PHE A 47 8.17 -9.10 36.60
CA PHE A 47 6.78 -9.51 36.51
C PHE A 47 6.66 -11.01 36.27
N GLU A 48 7.49 -11.58 35.39
CA GLU A 48 7.54 -13.02 35.18
C GLU A 48 7.89 -13.76 36.48
N ASP A 49 8.92 -13.32 37.20
CA ASP A 49 9.31 -13.92 38.48
C ASP A 49 8.15 -13.91 39.50
N ILE A 50 7.44 -12.79 39.62
CA ILE A 50 6.30 -12.64 40.54
C ILE A 50 5.13 -13.54 40.10
N ILE A 51 4.85 -13.65 38.81
CA ILE A 51 3.83 -14.57 38.28
C ILE A 51 4.21 -16.02 38.62
N GLN A 52 5.47 -16.40 38.40
CA GLN A 52 5.96 -17.75 38.72
C GLN A 52 5.85 -18.07 40.21
N MET A 53 6.03 -17.08 41.09
CA MET A 53 5.81 -17.22 42.53
C MET A 53 4.33 -17.34 42.89
N ALA A 54 3.46 -16.53 42.29
CA ALA A 54 2.05 -16.44 42.66
C ALA A 54 1.20 -17.56 42.06
N LYS A 55 1.57 -18.13 40.90
CA LYS A 55 0.74 -19.08 40.12
C LYS A 55 0.24 -20.31 40.88
N THR A 56 0.89 -20.70 41.97
CA THR A 56 0.51 -21.88 42.78
C THR A 56 -0.45 -21.55 43.91
N SER A 57 -0.76 -20.28 44.14
CA SER A 57 -1.64 -19.79 45.20
C SER A 57 -2.73 -18.88 44.63
N GLU A 58 -3.99 -19.28 44.79
CA GLU A 58 -5.15 -18.49 44.35
C GLU A 58 -5.15 -17.09 44.99
N GLN A 59 -4.99 -17.01 46.31
CA GLN A 59 -4.89 -15.75 47.04
C GLN A 59 -3.72 -14.88 46.56
N GLY A 60 -2.59 -15.52 46.21
CA GLY A 60 -1.42 -14.82 45.68
C GLY A 60 -1.68 -14.21 44.30
N MET A 61 -2.37 -14.93 43.42
CA MET A 61 -2.77 -14.44 42.10
C MET A 61 -3.83 -13.34 42.19
N ASP A 62 -4.82 -13.46 43.08
CA ASP A 62 -5.83 -12.42 43.30
C ASP A 62 -5.21 -11.12 43.81
N PHE A 63 -4.25 -11.22 44.73
CA PHE A 63 -3.48 -10.07 45.22
C PHE A 63 -2.67 -9.43 44.09
N LEU A 64 -1.97 -10.23 43.27
CA LEU A 64 -1.20 -9.75 42.13
C LEU A 64 -2.09 -9.04 41.12
N TYR A 65 -3.22 -9.64 40.74
CA TYR A 65 -4.17 -9.08 39.80
C TYR A 65 -4.76 -7.75 40.29
N SER A 66 -5.17 -7.69 41.56
CA SER A 66 -5.72 -6.48 42.17
C SER A 66 -4.67 -5.35 42.21
N SER A 67 -3.44 -5.70 42.59
CA SER A 67 -2.32 -4.76 42.61
C SER A 67 -2.01 -4.19 41.23
N LEU A 68 -1.96 -5.04 40.20
CA LEU A 68 -1.74 -4.61 38.82
C LEU A 68 -2.88 -3.71 38.29
N SER A 69 -4.12 -4.05 38.62
CA SER A 69 -5.29 -3.26 38.23
C SER A 69 -5.22 -1.83 38.77
N ASN A 70 -4.76 -1.67 40.01
CA ASN A 70 -4.58 -0.36 40.66
C ASN A 70 -3.46 0.50 40.04
N LEU A 71 -2.52 -0.09 39.29
CA LEU A 71 -1.44 0.64 38.62
C LEU A 71 -1.87 1.26 37.28
N VAL A 72 -2.97 0.78 36.68
CA VAL A 72 -3.41 1.21 35.35
C VAL A 72 -3.79 2.70 35.33
N GLU A 73 -4.64 3.13 36.27
CA GLU A 73 -5.12 4.51 36.31
C GLU A 73 -3.99 5.55 36.50
N PRO A 74 -3.06 5.40 37.46
CA PRO A 74 -1.93 6.33 37.58
C PRO A 74 -1.09 6.40 36.30
N LEU A 75 -0.83 5.26 35.66
CA LEU A 75 -0.01 5.20 34.45
C LEU A 75 -0.69 5.90 33.25
N GLN A 76 -2.02 5.82 33.15
CA GLN A 76 -2.80 6.56 32.15
C GLN A 76 -2.79 8.07 32.36
N LYS A 77 -2.66 8.54 33.61
CA LYS A 77 -2.55 9.98 33.92
C LYS A 77 -1.14 10.53 33.62
N ILE A 78 -0.11 9.71 33.85
CA ILE A 78 1.30 10.11 33.63
C ILE A 78 1.67 10.05 32.15
N THR A 79 1.16 9.05 31.43
CA THR A 79 1.42 8.89 30.00
C THR A 79 0.34 9.66 29.27
N PRO A 80 0.65 10.74 28.52
CA PRO A 80 -0.35 11.34 27.65
C PRO A 80 -0.92 10.23 26.76
N ALA A 81 -2.23 10.25 26.54
CA ALA A 81 -2.89 9.36 25.61
C ALA A 81 -2.49 9.71 24.16
N THR A 82 -1.20 9.79 23.85
CA THR A 82 -0.68 9.59 22.51
C THR A 82 -0.84 8.11 22.20
N ARG A 83 -2.10 7.69 22.01
CA ARG A 83 -2.38 6.82 20.89
C ARG A 83 -2.00 7.67 19.69
N VAL A 84 -0.72 7.66 19.32
CA VAL A 84 -0.32 8.14 18.01
C VAL A 84 -1.10 7.22 17.10
N ASP A 85 -2.15 7.77 16.48
CA ASP A 85 -2.79 7.05 15.41
C ASP A 85 -1.67 6.71 14.44
N LYS A 86 -1.51 5.43 14.08
CA LYS A 86 -0.44 5.03 13.16
C LYS A 86 -0.49 5.89 11.90
N GLN A 87 -1.69 6.29 11.50
CA GLN A 87 -1.91 7.21 10.42
C GLN A 87 -1.27 8.59 10.68
N GLU A 88 -1.46 9.19 11.86
CA GLU A 88 -0.81 10.46 12.23
C GLU A 88 0.72 10.35 12.28
N GLU A 89 1.25 9.20 12.72
CA GLU A 89 2.70 8.91 12.67
C GLU A 89 3.21 8.91 11.23
N TYR A 90 2.53 8.18 10.34
CA TYR A 90 2.90 8.09 8.92
C TYR A 90 2.73 9.43 8.19
N GLU A 91 1.64 10.15 8.43
CA GLU A 91 1.36 11.46 7.82
C GLU A 91 2.39 12.51 8.26
N SER A 92 2.78 12.50 9.55
CA SER A 92 3.83 13.38 10.07
C SER A 92 5.21 13.03 9.50
N PHE A 93 5.53 11.74 9.36
CA PHE A 93 6.79 11.29 8.77
C PHE A 93 6.90 11.64 7.27
N LEU A 94 5.82 11.43 6.51
CA LEU A 94 5.77 11.74 5.07
C LEU A 94 5.54 13.23 4.79
N GLY A 95 5.12 14.00 5.80
CA GLY A 95 4.83 15.44 5.71
C GLY A 95 3.52 15.77 4.98
N ASN A 96 2.70 14.77 4.67
CA ASN A 96 1.47 14.90 3.89
C ASN A 96 0.33 14.14 4.57
N ARG A 97 -0.85 14.75 4.61
CA ARG A 97 -2.08 14.11 5.12
C ARG A 97 -2.80 13.39 4.00
N ILE A 98 -3.37 12.22 4.29
CA ILE A 98 -4.16 11.48 3.30
C ILE A 98 -5.47 12.26 3.05
N PRO A 99 -5.79 12.63 1.80
CA PRO A 99 -7.04 13.33 1.50
C PRO A 99 -8.26 12.47 1.86
N THR A 100 -9.25 13.09 2.51
CA THR A 100 -10.52 12.41 2.88
C THR A 100 -11.38 12.11 1.65
N GLU A 101 -11.22 12.88 0.58
CA GLU A 101 -11.96 12.76 -0.67
C GLU A 101 -10.97 12.71 -1.83
N VAL A 102 -11.16 11.73 -2.72
CA VAL A 102 -10.36 11.56 -3.94
C VAL A 102 -11.33 11.50 -5.10
N ASP A 103 -11.26 12.49 -5.99
CA ASP A 103 -12.02 12.47 -7.24
C ASP A 103 -11.25 11.66 -8.29
N ILE A 104 -11.80 10.50 -8.65
CA ILE A 104 -11.21 9.61 -9.66
C ILE A 104 -11.94 9.88 -10.97
N HIS A 105 -11.31 10.67 -11.83
CA HIS A 105 -11.85 10.88 -13.17
C HIS A 105 -11.69 9.62 -14.04
N PRO A 106 -12.73 9.21 -14.79
CA PRO A 106 -12.59 8.16 -15.79
C PRO A 106 -11.58 8.61 -16.87
N PRO A 107 -10.80 7.67 -17.45
CA PRO A 107 -9.88 8.01 -18.52
C PRO A 107 -10.63 8.64 -19.71
N ASN A 108 -10.38 9.91 -19.98
CA ASN A 108 -11.10 10.65 -21.03
C ASN A 108 -10.76 10.20 -22.46
N ASP A 109 -9.74 9.38 -22.66
CA ASP A 109 -9.39 8.91 -24.01
C ASP A 109 -8.54 7.62 -23.98
N ILE A 110 -9.16 6.47 -24.23
CA ILE A 110 -8.44 5.21 -24.44
C ILE A 110 -7.91 5.20 -25.87
N ARG A 111 -6.68 5.67 -26.08
CA ARG A 111 -5.97 5.52 -27.36
C ARG A 111 -5.49 4.08 -27.55
N SER A 112 -6.42 3.14 -27.64
CA SER A 112 -6.08 1.76 -28.02
C SER A 112 -5.47 1.76 -29.43
N LYS A 113 -4.27 1.21 -29.57
CA LYS A 113 -3.64 0.88 -30.87
C LYS A 113 -4.48 -0.20 -31.56
N GLY A 114 -5.61 0.19 -32.15
CA GLY A 114 -6.59 -0.77 -32.67
C GLY A 114 -7.74 -0.18 -33.46
N ARG A 115 -8.02 1.13 -33.34
CA ARG A 115 -9.03 1.81 -34.18
C ARG A 115 -8.51 2.12 -35.58
N SER A 116 -7.79 1.20 -36.21
CA SER A 116 -7.50 1.31 -37.64
C SER A 116 -8.69 0.73 -38.39
N LYS A 117 -9.38 1.56 -39.19
CA LYS A 117 -10.50 1.10 -40.03
C LYS A 117 -9.98 -0.02 -40.93
N ARG A 118 -10.68 -1.17 -40.97
CA ARG A 118 -10.33 -2.31 -41.83
C ARG A 118 -10.13 -1.82 -43.27
N ILE A 119 -9.00 -2.18 -43.89
CA ILE A 119 -8.76 -1.93 -45.32
C ILE A 119 -9.85 -2.68 -46.11
N ARG A 120 -10.69 -1.94 -46.84
CA ARG A 120 -11.77 -2.50 -47.66
C ARG A 120 -11.20 -3.31 -48.82
N ARG A 121 -11.66 -4.55 -49.01
CA ARG A 121 -11.27 -5.37 -50.17
C ARG A 121 -11.96 -4.82 -51.43
N SER A 122 -11.47 -5.17 -52.61
CA SER A 122 -12.02 -4.66 -53.89
C SER A 122 -13.53 -4.94 -54.06
N LYS A 123 -14.03 -6.02 -53.44
CA LYS A 123 -15.46 -6.39 -53.43
C LYS A 123 -16.32 -5.51 -52.50
N ASP A 124 -15.70 -4.82 -51.54
CA ASP A 124 -16.37 -3.92 -50.58
C ASP A 124 -16.38 -2.46 -51.08
N LYS A 125 -15.89 -2.22 -52.30
CA LYS A 125 -15.92 -0.91 -52.95
C LYS A 125 -17.24 -0.77 -53.71
N GLU A 126 -17.87 0.39 -53.58
CA GLU A 126 -19.07 0.69 -54.37
C GLU A 126 -18.78 0.54 -55.87
N PRO A 127 -19.72 -0.01 -56.65
CA PRO A 127 -19.56 -0.14 -58.08
C PRO A 127 -19.29 1.24 -58.69
N LYS A 128 -18.26 1.33 -59.53
CA LYS A 128 -17.95 2.59 -60.23
C LYS A 128 -19.05 2.89 -61.25
N LYS A 129 -19.63 4.09 -61.17
CA LYS A 129 -20.52 4.63 -62.20
C LYS A 129 -19.84 4.55 -63.57
N ARG A 130 -20.59 4.14 -64.59
CA ARG A 130 -20.12 3.97 -65.97
C ARG A 130 -21.02 4.73 -66.93
N LYS A 131 -20.48 5.16 -68.06
CA LYS A 131 -21.27 5.90 -69.05
C LYS A 131 -22.14 4.92 -69.84
N CYS A 132 -23.45 4.99 -69.68
CA CYS A 132 -24.37 4.19 -70.46
C CYS A 132 -24.32 4.64 -71.93
N ARG A 133 -24.17 3.70 -72.88
CA ARG A 133 -24.08 4.04 -74.30
C ARG A 133 -25.40 4.58 -74.87
N LYS A 134 -26.55 4.21 -74.28
CA LYS A 134 -27.88 4.56 -74.78
C LYS A 134 -28.35 5.94 -74.28
N CYS A 135 -28.31 6.22 -72.98
CA CYS A 135 -28.67 7.54 -72.43
C CYS A 135 -27.48 8.52 -72.29
N LYS A 136 -26.24 8.07 -72.54
CA LYS A 136 -24.99 8.85 -72.42
C LYS A 136 -24.72 9.43 -71.02
N GLN A 137 -25.42 9.00 -69.97
CA GLN A 137 -25.23 9.45 -68.59
C GLN A 137 -24.26 8.54 -67.81
N LEU A 138 -23.58 9.10 -66.80
CA LEU A 138 -22.70 8.36 -65.86
C LEU A 138 -23.54 7.78 -64.70
N VAL A 139 -23.92 6.52 -64.84
CA VAL A 139 -24.92 5.85 -63.99
C VAL A 139 -24.52 4.38 -63.74
N ASP A 140 -25.27 3.68 -62.90
CA ASP A 140 -24.91 2.31 -62.46
C ASP A 140 -25.43 1.19 -63.39
N HIS A 141 -26.24 1.53 -64.39
CA HIS A 141 -26.73 0.58 -65.40
C HIS A 141 -25.88 0.58 -66.68
N ASP A 142 -25.92 -0.52 -67.44
CA ASP A 142 -25.36 -0.58 -68.80
C ASP A 142 -26.44 -0.32 -69.88
N ALA A 143 -26.07 -0.34 -71.16
CA ALA A 143 -27.00 -0.07 -72.25
C ALA A 143 -28.13 -1.11 -72.37
N ARG A 144 -27.92 -2.35 -71.91
CA ARG A 144 -28.93 -3.42 -71.93
C ARG A 144 -30.00 -3.17 -70.89
N ASN A 145 -29.58 -2.61 -69.76
CA ASN A 145 -30.42 -2.36 -68.59
C ASN A 145 -30.84 -0.88 -68.51
N CYS A 146 -30.71 -0.13 -69.61
CA CYS A 146 -31.01 1.30 -69.61
C CYS A 146 -32.53 1.50 -69.59
N PRO A 147 -33.08 2.39 -68.75
CA PRO A 147 -34.51 2.70 -68.74
C PRO A 147 -34.98 3.33 -70.06
N ASN A 148 -34.07 3.97 -70.82
CA ASN A 148 -34.35 4.45 -72.17
C ASN A 148 -34.22 3.35 -73.24
N ASN A 149 -34.02 2.09 -72.83
CA ASN A 149 -34.07 0.91 -73.69
C ASN A 149 -35.51 0.41 -73.78
N VAL A 150 -36.41 1.26 -74.29
CA VAL A 150 -37.77 0.85 -74.64
C VAL A 150 -37.68 0.06 -75.95
N LEU A 151 -38.40 -1.06 -76.04
CA LEU A 151 -38.58 -1.85 -77.27
C LEU A 151 -39.21 -1.00 -78.37
#